data_AF-A0A2N2IQQ2-F1
#
_entry.id   AF-A0A2N2IQQ2-F1
#
_cell.length_a   1.000
_cell.length_b   1.000
_cell.length_c   1.000
_cell.angle_alpha   90.00
_cell.angle_beta   90.00
_cell.angle_gamma   90.00
#
_symmetry.space_group_name_H-M   'P 1'
#
loop_
_entity.id
_entity.type
_entity.pdbx_description
1 polymer ?
#
loop_
_entity_poly.entity_id
_entity_poly.type
_entity_poly.pdbx_seq_one_letter_code
_entity_poly.pdbx_strand_id
1 'polypeptide(L)'
;MKKMSLLKVDKLTVQFGGIKALTAIDFEMEEKEILAIIGPNGAGKTTLFNCVSGVYHPTSGEILFDGESLLGLSPEPVATQVIPRDRHAEFFCSLGMIAGTAERIAVNLRLFQRTEVSELFEPFGKGQKGSSAMPHKRNPILAENITGLARTVRSYVSPALEDMVLWHERDISHSSVERMIAPDATSLCEFLLYRLAKVIAGVEVDEARIRANMEITQGLVFSEAVLLALVRSGQPRQKAYEAVQRCAMAARSGQGTFFDLLSRDPLISELLPPRELDQLFDLNHHLRHVPTILDRVLHKE
;
A
#
# COMPACT_ATOMS: atom_id res chain seq x y z
N MET A 1 -19.12 -33.40 26.38
CA MET A 1 -18.80 -32.20 25.59
C MET A 1 -19.98 -31.25 25.71
N LYS A 2 -19.76 -29.98 26.03
CA LYS A 2 -20.83 -28.97 26.10
C LYS A 2 -21.38 -28.84 24.66
N LYS A 3 -22.67 -29.12 24.45
CA LYS A 3 -23.30 -28.88 23.14
C LYS A 3 -23.16 -27.40 22.82
N MET A 4 -22.60 -27.07 21.67
CA MET A 4 -22.55 -25.69 21.19
C MET A 4 -23.84 -25.42 20.39
N SER A 5 -24.45 -24.26 20.63
CA SER A 5 -25.62 -23.79 19.89
C SER A 5 -25.22 -23.52 18.44
N LEU A 6 -25.99 -24.05 17.48
CA LEU A 6 -25.79 -23.78 16.06
C LEU A 6 -26.23 -22.36 15.69
N LEU A 7 -27.34 -21.88 16.27
CA LEU A 7 -27.79 -20.50 16.13
C LEU A 7 -28.01 -19.93 17.52
N LYS A 8 -27.44 -18.76 17.79
CA LYS A 8 -27.66 -18.02 19.02
C LYS A 8 -28.10 -16.60 18.69
N VAL A 9 -29.16 -16.15 19.33
CA VAL A 9 -29.65 -14.78 19.27
C VAL A 9 -29.59 -14.22 20.68
N ASP A 10 -28.81 -13.16 20.88
CA ASP A 10 -28.59 -12.51 22.18
C ASP A 10 -29.07 -11.06 22.13
N LYS A 11 -30.07 -10.75 22.95
CA LYS A 11 -30.66 -9.42 23.18
C LYS A 11 -31.03 -8.68 21.90
N LEU A 12 -31.48 -9.42 20.89
CA LEU A 12 -31.76 -8.87 19.56
C LEU A 12 -32.89 -7.86 19.62
N THR A 13 -32.58 -6.64 19.19
CA THR A 13 -33.51 -5.51 19.20
C THR A 13 -33.54 -4.87 17.82
N VAL A 14 -34.75 -4.59 17.32
CA VAL A 14 -34.97 -3.96 16.02
C VAL A 14 -35.96 -2.83 16.18
N GLN A 15 -35.54 -1.64 15.79
CA GLN A 15 -36.35 -0.43 15.82
C GLN A 15 -36.50 0.16 14.42
N PHE A 16 -37.74 0.41 14.02
CA PHE A 16 -38.09 1.12 12.79
C PHE A 16 -38.70 2.47 13.15
N GLY A 17 -37.93 3.55 13.00
CA GLY A 17 -38.34 4.88 13.43
C GLY A 17 -38.70 4.91 14.92
N GLY A 18 -39.93 5.25 15.27
CA GLY A 18 -40.42 5.29 16.65
C GLY A 18 -40.90 3.95 17.23
N ILE A 19 -40.91 2.87 16.44
CA ILE A 19 -41.53 1.58 16.82
C ILE A 19 -40.45 0.53 17.05
N LYS A 20 -40.45 -0.11 18.23
CA LYS A 20 -39.62 -1.29 18.53
C LYS A 20 -40.33 -2.55 18.03
N ALA A 21 -39.86 -3.09 16.91
CA ALA A 21 -40.41 -4.30 16.30
C ALA A 21 -39.95 -5.58 17.01
N LEU A 22 -38.72 -5.59 17.54
CA LEU A 22 -38.19 -6.63 18.43
C LEU A 22 -37.53 -5.95 19.63
N THR A 23 -37.66 -6.53 20.81
CA THR A 23 -37.08 -6.00 22.05
C THR A 23 -36.38 -7.12 22.80
N ALA A 24 -35.03 -7.06 22.85
CA ALA A 24 -34.18 -7.98 23.60
C ALA A 24 -34.57 -9.46 23.45
N ILE A 25 -34.68 -9.95 22.22
CA ILE A 25 -35.00 -11.36 21.96
C ILE A 25 -33.77 -12.22 22.24
N ASP A 26 -33.96 -13.26 23.03
CA ASP A 26 -32.93 -14.23 23.43
C ASP A 26 -33.39 -15.64 23.11
N PHE A 27 -32.62 -16.39 22.31
CA PHE A 27 -32.78 -17.83 22.16
C PHE A 27 -31.53 -18.51 21.60
N GLU A 28 -31.42 -19.81 21.84
CA GLU A 28 -30.41 -20.67 21.25
C GLU A 28 -31.10 -21.85 20.56
N MET A 29 -30.52 -22.34 19.48
CA MET A 29 -30.98 -23.52 18.75
C MET A 29 -29.79 -24.44 18.50
N GLU A 30 -29.93 -25.71 18.88
CA GLU A 30 -28.92 -26.73 18.67
C GLU A 30 -28.96 -27.29 17.23
N GLU A 31 -27.88 -27.95 16.83
CA GLU A 31 -27.86 -28.68 15.56
C GLU A 31 -28.96 -29.77 15.57
N LYS A 32 -29.77 -29.81 14.50
CA LYS A 32 -30.91 -30.74 14.31
C LYS A 32 -32.10 -30.50 15.24
N GLU A 33 -32.13 -29.39 15.97
CA GLU A 33 -33.31 -28.95 16.71
C GLU A 33 -34.36 -28.32 15.77
N ILE A 34 -35.64 -28.48 16.11
CA ILE A 34 -36.74 -27.77 15.45
C ILE A 34 -37.32 -26.77 16.47
N LEU A 35 -36.99 -25.50 16.29
CA LEU A 35 -37.53 -24.39 17.09
C LEU A 35 -38.66 -23.67 16.33
N ALA A 36 -39.83 -23.54 16.95
CA ALA A 36 -40.98 -22.86 16.36
C ALA A 36 -41.21 -21.48 17.01
N ILE A 37 -41.33 -20.43 16.19
CA ILE A 37 -41.69 -19.08 16.63
C ILE A 37 -43.17 -18.85 16.34
N ILE A 38 -43.98 -18.71 17.39
CA ILE A 38 -45.44 -18.57 17.30
C ILE A 38 -45.87 -17.22 17.91
N GLY A 39 -46.86 -16.56 17.30
CA GLY A 39 -47.42 -15.31 17.81
C GLY A 39 -48.41 -14.67 16.85
N PRO A 40 -49.21 -13.67 17.28
CA PRO A 40 -50.20 -13.00 16.45
C PRO A 40 -49.57 -12.19 15.30
N ASN A 41 -50.40 -11.72 14.36
CA ASN A 41 -49.93 -10.81 13.31
C ASN A 41 -49.34 -9.53 13.94
N GLY A 42 -48.20 -9.08 13.42
CA GLY A 42 -47.48 -7.93 13.98
C GLY A 42 -46.55 -8.25 15.16
N ALA A 43 -46.49 -9.49 15.65
CA ALA A 43 -45.61 -9.87 16.77
C ALA A 43 -44.09 -9.90 16.47
N GLY A 44 -43.65 -9.33 15.34
CA GLY A 44 -42.22 -9.28 14.98
C GLY A 44 -41.64 -10.55 14.36
N LYS A 45 -42.43 -11.61 14.12
CA LYS A 45 -41.94 -12.90 13.56
C LYS A 45 -41.13 -12.71 12.27
N THR A 46 -41.72 -12.06 11.26
CA THR A 46 -41.04 -11.79 9.99
C THR A 46 -39.81 -10.91 10.18
N THR A 47 -39.85 -9.94 11.09
CA THR A 47 -38.70 -9.10 11.43
C THR A 47 -37.56 -9.93 12.00
N LEU A 48 -37.86 -10.88 12.89
CA LEU A 48 -36.88 -11.79 13.48
C LEU A 48 -36.23 -12.67 12.41
N PHE A 49 -37.04 -13.29 11.54
CA PHE A 49 -36.52 -14.08 10.42
C PHE A 49 -35.65 -13.25 9.48
N ASN A 50 -36.07 -12.03 9.15
CA ASN A 50 -35.30 -11.12 8.30
C ASN A 50 -33.99 -10.67 8.96
N CYS A 51 -33.94 -10.56 10.29
CA CYS A 51 -32.68 -10.31 10.99
C CYS A 51 -31.75 -11.51 10.98
N VAL A 52 -32.27 -12.72 11.25
CA VAL A 52 -31.49 -13.96 11.20
C VAL A 52 -30.95 -14.22 9.79
N SER A 53 -31.70 -13.89 8.74
CA SER A 53 -31.26 -14.03 7.35
C SER A 53 -30.39 -12.86 6.84
N GLY A 54 -30.09 -11.87 7.67
CA GLY A 54 -29.29 -10.69 7.30
C GLY A 54 -29.98 -9.66 6.42
N VAL A 55 -31.28 -9.84 6.11
CA VAL A 55 -32.08 -8.85 5.35
C VAL A 55 -32.27 -7.55 6.14
N TYR A 56 -32.38 -7.65 7.47
CA TYR A 56 -32.44 -6.50 8.38
C TYR A 56 -31.27 -6.54 9.36
N HIS A 57 -30.51 -5.44 9.44
CA HIS A 57 -29.54 -5.27 10.51
C HIS A 57 -30.24 -4.91 11.82
N PRO A 58 -29.95 -5.60 12.93
CA PRO A 58 -30.51 -5.23 14.21
C PRO A 58 -29.98 -3.86 14.68
N THR A 59 -30.79 -3.17 15.47
CA THR A 59 -30.39 -1.93 16.14
C THR A 59 -29.39 -2.21 17.26
N SER A 60 -29.54 -3.34 17.94
CA SER A 60 -28.58 -3.85 18.93
C SER A 60 -28.78 -5.35 19.16
N GLY A 61 -27.83 -5.96 19.85
CA GLY A 61 -27.80 -7.42 20.10
C GLY A 61 -26.97 -8.15 19.04
N GLU A 62 -26.93 -9.46 19.15
CA GLU A 62 -26.06 -10.32 18.35
C GLU A 62 -26.79 -11.54 17.80
N ILE A 63 -26.36 -11.99 16.62
CA ILE A 63 -26.80 -13.23 16.00
C ILE A 63 -25.53 -14.01 15.66
N LEU A 64 -25.32 -15.16 16.28
CA LEU A 64 -24.20 -16.05 16.02
C LEU A 64 -24.70 -17.31 15.29
N PHE A 65 -24.04 -17.68 14.21
CA PHE A 65 -24.22 -18.96 13.53
C PHE A 65 -22.93 -19.76 13.60
N ASP A 66 -22.99 -20.95 14.19
CA ASP A 66 -21.84 -21.81 14.49
C ASP A 66 -20.71 -21.07 15.25
N GLY A 67 -21.11 -20.18 16.17
CA GLY A 67 -20.21 -19.35 16.95
C GLY A 67 -19.71 -18.07 16.26
N GLU A 68 -19.97 -17.89 14.96
CA GLU A 68 -19.55 -16.71 14.19
C GLU A 68 -20.67 -15.68 14.08
N SER A 69 -20.34 -14.41 14.28
CA SER A 69 -21.32 -13.33 14.20
C SER A 69 -21.81 -13.11 12.77
N LEU A 70 -23.13 -13.11 12.57
CA LEU A 70 -23.76 -12.74 11.31
C LEU A 70 -23.86 -11.23 11.12
N LEU A 71 -23.53 -10.44 12.14
CA LEU A 71 -23.57 -8.98 12.06
C LEU A 71 -22.51 -8.47 11.07
N GLY A 72 -22.92 -7.59 10.17
CA GLY A 72 -22.04 -7.02 9.16
C GLY A 72 -21.91 -7.85 7.87
N LEU A 73 -22.51 -9.04 7.84
CA LEU A 73 -22.69 -9.80 6.61
C LEU A 73 -24.01 -9.41 5.94
N SER A 74 -24.00 -9.34 4.62
CA SER A 74 -25.20 -9.11 3.82
C SER A 74 -25.54 -10.36 3.00
N PRO A 75 -26.83 -10.68 2.84
CA PRO A 75 -27.24 -11.79 2.00
C PRO A 75 -26.86 -11.51 0.55
N GLU A 76 -26.37 -12.54 -0.15
CA GLU A 76 -26.14 -12.45 -1.58
C GLU A 76 -27.47 -12.19 -2.30
N PRO A 77 -27.59 -11.14 -3.14
CA PRO A 77 -28.85 -10.85 -3.82
C PRO A 77 -29.38 -12.00 -4.68
N VAL A 78 -28.46 -12.70 -5.37
CA VAL A 78 -28.75 -13.90 -6.15
C VAL A 78 -27.59 -14.88 -5.99
N ALA A 79 -27.79 -15.90 -5.16
CA ALA A 79 -26.85 -17.00 -5.02
C ALA A 79 -27.25 -18.17 -5.93
N THR A 80 -26.26 -18.94 -6.36
CA THR A 80 -26.48 -20.30 -6.83
C THR A 80 -26.44 -21.23 -5.62
N GLN A 81 -25.89 -22.45 -5.76
CA GLN A 81 -25.62 -23.27 -4.60
C GLN A 81 -24.44 -22.74 -3.76
N VAL A 82 -23.75 -21.69 -4.22
CA VAL A 82 -22.65 -21.01 -3.54
C VAL A 82 -22.69 -19.48 -3.77
N ILE A 83 -21.89 -18.74 -3.00
CA ILE A 83 -21.60 -17.32 -3.27
C ILE A 83 -20.77 -17.22 -4.57
N PRO A 84 -21.07 -16.29 -5.49
CA PRO A 84 -20.27 -16.07 -6.70
C PRO A 84 -18.78 -15.82 -6.40
N ARG A 85 -17.89 -16.47 -7.17
CA ARG A 85 -16.44 -16.46 -6.91
C ARG A 85 -15.74 -15.18 -7.37
N ASP A 86 -16.38 -14.34 -8.16
CA ASP A 86 -15.91 -12.99 -8.49
C ASP A 86 -15.67 -12.14 -7.23
N ARG A 87 -16.46 -12.32 -6.17
CA ARG A 87 -16.23 -11.68 -4.86
C ARG A 87 -14.91 -12.08 -4.22
N HIS A 88 -14.58 -13.36 -4.30
CA HIS A 88 -13.34 -13.90 -3.74
C HIS A 88 -12.15 -13.46 -4.61
N ALA A 89 -12.31 -13.49 -5.94
CA ALA A 89 -11.32 -12.99 -6.86
C ALA A 89 -11.01 -11.50 -6.63
N GLU A 90 -12.02 -10.65 -6.41
CA GLU A 90 -11.84 -9.23 -6.06
C GLU A 90 -11.00 -9.07 -4.77
N PHE A 91 -11.33 -9.87 -3.74
CA PHE A 91 -10.58 -9.88 -2.49
C PHE A 91 -9.11 -10.26 -2.70
N PHE A 92 -8.83 -11.37 -3.40
CA PHE A 92 -7.46 -11.81 -3.67
C PHE A 92 -6.70 -10.83 -4.59
N CYS A 93 -7.36 -10.24 -5.59
CA CYS A 93 -6.79 -9.16 -6.41
C CYS A 93 -6.38 -7.96 -5.54
N SER A 94 -7.21 -7.58 -4.58
CA SER A 94 -6.93 -6.49 -3.65
C SER A 94 -5.69 -6.79 -2.78
N LEU A 95 -5.58 -8.00 -2.24
CA LEU A 95 -4.37 -8.44 -1.53
C LEU A 95 -3.13 -8.41 -2.44
N GLY A 96 -3.28 -8.84 -3.70
CA GLY A 96 -2.23 -8.77 -4.71
C GLY A 96 -1.73 -7.35 -4.99
N MET A 97 -2.64 -6.38 -5.07
CA MET A 97 -2.30 -4.96 -5.25
C MET A 97 -1.59 -4.36 -4.03
N ILE A 98 -2.05 -4.70 -2.83
CA ILE A 98 -1.39 -4.30 -1.56
C ILE A 98 0.05 -4.85 -1.54
N ALA A 99 0.21 -6.14 -1.83
CA ALA A 99 1.51 -6.79 -1.90
C ALA A 99 2.43 -6.16 -2.96
N GLY A 100 1.90 -5.82 -4.14
CA GLY A 100 2.65 -5.10 -5.18
C GLY A 100 3.14 -3.72 -4.71
N THR A 101 2.30 -2.98 -3.99
CA THR A 101 2.67 -1.69 -3.40
C THR A 101 3.76 -1.84 -2.35
N ALA A 102 3.66 -2.86 -1.50
CA ALA A 102 4.68 -3.17 -0.50
C ALA A 102 6.03 -3.52 -1.14
N GLU A 103 6.04 -4.35 -2.20
CA GLU A 103 7.27 -4.66 -2.94
C GLU A 103 7.89 -3.41 -3.57
N ARG A 104 7.08 -2.49 -4.12
CA ARG A 104 7.59 -1.22 -4.67
C ARG A 104 8.36 -0.42 -3.62
N ILE A 105 7.84 -0.33 -2.39
CA ILE A 105 8.50 0.38 -1.29
C ILE A 105 9.78 -0.39 -0.88
N ALA A 106 9.69 -1.71 -0.72
CA ALA A 106 10.81 -2.56 -0.35
C ALA A 106 11.97 -2.49 -1.36
N VAL A 107 11.67 -2.48 -2.67
CA VAL A 107 12.69 -2.32 -3.72
C VAL A 107 13.39 -0.98 -3.62
N ASN A 108 12.67 0.11 -3.34
CA ASN A 108 13.29 1.42 -3.13
C ASN A 108 14.23 1.40 -1.92
N LEU A 109 13.82 0.84 -0.78
CA LEU A 109 14.68 0.69 0.40
C LEU A 109 15.97 -0.08 0.07
N ARG A 110 15.86 -1.16 -0.69
CA ARG A 110 17.04 -1.94 -1.14
C ARG A 110 17.97 -1.11 -2.03
N LEU A 111 17.42 -0.30 -2.92
CA LEU A 111 18.19 0.55 -3.83
C LEU A 111 18.93 1.67 -3.09
N PHE A 112 18.27 2.31 -2.11
CA PHE A 112 18.86 3.36 -1.28
C PHE A 112 19.90 2.82 -0.29
N GLN A 113 19.79 1.56 0.14
CA GLN A 113 20.76 0.91 1.03
C GLN A 113 21.99 0.33 0.32
N ARG A 114 22.06 0.34 -1.01
CA ARG A 114 23.25 -0.15 -1.73
C ARG A 114 24.49 0.65 -1.32
N THR A 115 25.64 -0.02 -1.23
CA THR A 115 26.90 0.56 -0.76
C THR A 115 27.26 1.87 -1.47
N GLU A 116 27.04 1.94 -2.78
CA GLU A 116 27.35 3.13 -3.58
C GLU A 116 26.42 4.31 -3.28
N VAL A 117 25.19 4.03 -2.84
CA VAL A 117 24.15 5.03 -2.53
C VAL A 117 24.19 5.38 -1.04
N SER A 118 23.90 4.42 -0.17
CA SER A 118 23.98 4.53 1.30
C SER A 118 23.12 5.65 1.91
N GLU A 119 21.94 5.90 1.35
CA GLU A 119 21.06 7.01 1.77
C GLU A 119 20.05 6.60 2.85
N LEU A 120 19.54 5.38 2.76
CA LEU A 120 18.57 4.82 3.70
C LEU A 120 19.04 3.44 4.15
N PHE A 121 18.79 3.11 5.43
CA PHE A 121 19.08 1.80 5.98
C PHE A 121 17.90 1.26 6.76
N GLU A 122 17.67 -0.05 6.65
CA GLU A 122 16.76 -0.76 7.54
C GLU A 122 17.19 -0.64 9.01
N PRO A 123 16.22 -0.66 9.95
CA PRO A 123 16.52 -0.66 11.38
C PRO A 123 17.46 -1.82 11.74
N PHE A 124 18.51 -1.54 12.49
CA PHE A 124 19.47 -2.54 12.93
C PHE A 124 19.56 -2.59 14.46
N GLY A 125 19.12 -3.71 15.03
CA GLY A 125 19.03 -3.89 16.47
C GLY A 125 20.41 -3.97 17.15
N LYS A 126 20.50 -3.54 18.41
CA LYS A 126 21.69 -3.76 19.24
C LYS A 126 21.99 -5.26 19.33
N GLY A 127 23.18 -5.66 18.88
CA GLY A 127 23.63 -7.06 18.87
C GLY A 127 23.20 -7.87 17.64
N GLN A 128 22.49 -7.26 16.68
CA GLN A 128 22.19 -7.90 15.40
C GLN A 128 23.51 -8.14 14.62
N LYS A 129 23.69 -9.36 14.11
CA LYS A 129 24.82 -9.69 13.22
C LYS A 129 24.31 -9.67 11.79
N GLY A 130 24.89 -8.84 10.94
CA GLY A 130 24.49 -8.77 9.53
C GLY A 130 25.18 -9.80 8.62
N SER A 131 26.26 -10.44 9.09
CA SER A 131 26.91 -11.62 8.48
C SER A 131 27.71 -12.39 9.52
N SER A 132 27.90 -13.69 9.32
CA SER A 132 28.76 -14.53 10.15
C SER A 132 30.25 -14.21 10.02
N ALA A 133 30.68 -13.71 8.86
CA ALA A 133 32.09 -13.51 8.52
C ALA A 133 32.50 -12.04 8.30
N MET A 134 31.55 -11.14 8.08
CA MET A 134 31.82 -9.74 7.74
C MET A 134 31.10 -8.80 8.71
N PRO A 135 31.79 -8.29 9.76
CA PRO A 135 31.18 -7.48 10.81
C PRO A 135 30.54 -6.16 10.34
N HIS A 136 30.99 -5.62 9.19
CA HIS A 136 30.47 -4.38 8.62
C HIS A 136 29.22 -4.57 7.73
N LYS A 137 28.83 -5.82 7.43
CA LYS A 137 27.78 -6.09 6.43
C LYS A 137 26.40 -5.71 7.00
N ARG A 138 25.72 -4.73 6.39
CA ARG A 138 24.32 -4.38 6.68
C ARG A 138 23.46 -4.59 5.43
N ASN A 139 22.75 -5.72 5.36
CA ASN A 139 21.89 -6.05 4.22
C ASN A 139 20.43 -5.68 4.47
N PRO A 140 19.67 -5.28 3.44
CA PRO A 140 18.24 -4.99 3.54
C PRO A 140 17.40 -6.29 3.54
N ILE A 141 17.64 -7.17 4.50
CA ILE A 141 17.03 -8.52 4.54
C ILE A 141 15.52 -8.48 4.75
N LEU A 142 15.00 -7.44 5.42
CA LEU A 142 13.57 -7.33 5.69
C LEU A 142 12.83 -6.95 4.40
N ALA A 143 13.36 -6.00 3.63
CA ALA A 143 12.85 -5.59 2.34
C ALA A 143 13.03 -6.69 1.28
N GLU A 144 14.14 -7.43 1.29
CA GLU A 144 14.31 -8.64 0.46
C GLU A 144 13.24 -9.68 0.78
N ASN A 145 12.94 -9.90 2.06
CA ASN A 145 11.87 -10.81 2.45
C ASN A 145 10.48 -10.30 2.02
N ILE A 146 10.16 -9.02 2.24
CA ILE A 146 8.89 -8.42 1.78
C ILE A 146 8.74 -8.60 0.26
N THR A 147 9.83 -8.40 -0.50
CA THR A 147 9.86 -8.63 -1.96
C THR A 147 9.45 -10.08 -2.30
N GLY A 148 10.01 -11.06 -1.59
CA GLY A 148 9.67 -12.48 -1.79
C GLY A 148 8.21 -12.79 -1.47
N LEU A 149 7.74 -12.36 -0.29
CA LEU A 149 6.35 -12.58 0.15
C LEU A 149 5.33 -11.95 -0.79
N ALA A 150 5.63 -10.75 -1.29
CA ALA A 150 4.74 -10.05 -2.21
C ALA A 150 4.53 -10.82 -3.52
N ARG A 151 5.57 -11.50 -4.02
CA ARG A 151 5.46 -12.36 -5.21
C ARG A 151 4.57 -13.56 -4.95
N THR A 152 4.69 -14.19 -3.77
CA THR A 152 3.83 -15.31 -3.37
C THR A 152 2.38 -14.86 -3.27
N VAL A 153 2.08 -13.76 -2.57
CA VAL A 153 0.70 -13.24 -2.45
C VAL A 153 0.09 -12.96 -3.83
N ARG A 154 0.83 -12.32 -4.74
CA ARG A 154 0.34 -12.07 -6.11
C ARG A 154 0.13 -13.35 -6.91
N SER A 155 0.89 -14.41 -6.64
CA SER A 155 0.71 -15.70 -7.34
C SER A 155 -0.65 -16.34 -7.07
N TYR A 156 -1.28 -16.03 -5.94
CA TYR A 156 -2.63 -16.50 -5.59
C TYR A 156 -3.76 -15.78 -6.33
N VAL A 157 -3.48 -14.70 -7.06
CA VAL A 157 -4.49 -14.00 -7.87
C VAL A 157 -4.94 -14.85 -9.06
N SER A 158 -4.01 -15.54 -9.73
CA SER A 158 -4.35 -16.40 -10.88
C SER A 158 -5.35 -17.51 -10.51
N PRO A 159 -5.08 -18.37 -9.50
CA PRO A 159 -6.03 -19.42 -9.15
C PRO A 159 -7.37 -18.86 -8.65
N ALA A 160 -7.38 -17.71 -7.95
CA ALA A 160 -8.64 -17.07 -7.54
C ALA A 160 -9.50 -16.59 -8.73
N LEU A 161 -8.87 -16.12 -9.82
CA LEU A 161 -9.58 -15.74 -11.05
C LEU A 161 -10.07 -16.99 -11.81
N GLU A 162 -9.31 -18.08 -11.77
CA GLU A 162 -9.71 -19.36 -12.37
C GLU A 162 -10.93 -19.97 -11.64
N ASP A 163 -11.03 -19.79 -10.33
CA ASP A 163 -12.18 -20.25 -9.50
C ASP A 163 -13.52 -19.56 -9.85
N MET A 164 -13.52 -18.50 -10.66
CA MET A 164 -14.75 -17.78 -11.03
C MET A 164 -15.67 -18.59 -11.95
N VAL A 165 -15.11 -19.47 -12.79
CA VAL A 165 -15.83 -20.11 -13.91
C VAL A 165 -16.39 -21.48 -13.48
N LEU A 166 -17.28 -21.47 -12.48
CA LEU A 166 -17.94 -22.67 -12.00
C LEU A 166 -19.05 -23.15 -12.95
N TRP A 167 -19.33 -24.46 -12.96
CA TRP A 167 -20.34 -25.06 -13.80
C TRP A 167 -21.74 -24.97 -13.18
N HIS A 168 -22.68 -24.35 -13.91
CA HIS A 168 -24.10 -24.24 -13.53
C HIS A 168 -24.30 -23.70 -12.10
N GLU A 169 -25.02 -24.42 -11.23
CA GLU A 169 -25.29 -23.98 -9.86
C GLU A 169 -24.09 -24.13 -8.92
N ARG A 170 -23.17 -25.06 -9.19
CA ARG A 170 -21.79 -25.12 -8.69
C ARG A 170 -21.08 -26.37 -9.23
N ASP A 171 -19.76 -26.30 -9.22
CA ASP A 171 -18.89 -27.44 -8.94
C ASP A 171 -18.02 -27.10 -7.71
N ILE A 172 -17.23 -28.05 -7.21
CA ILE A 172 -16.49 -27.90 -5.95
C ILE A 172 -14.98 -27.63 -6.15
N SER A 173 -14.54 -27.39 -7.39
CA SER A 173 -13.11 -27.21 -7.72
C SER A 173 -12.46 -26.09 -6.92
N HIS A 174 -13.15 -24.95 -6.76
CA HIS A 174 -12.69 -23.80 -5.97
C HIS A 174 -12.30 -24.18 -4.54
N SER A 175 -12.94 -25.21 -3.96
CA SER A 175 -12.83 -25.48 -2.54
C SER A 175 -11.44 -26.02 -2.17
N SER A 176 -10.78 -26.78 -3.05
CA SER A 176 -9.42 -27.26 -2.79
C SER A 176 -8.38 -26.14 -2.95
N VAL A 177 -8.61 -25.21 -3.89
CA VAL A 177 -7.80 -24.01 -4.12
C VAL A 177 -7.91 -23.06 -2.94
N GLU A 178 -9.13 -22.67 -2.56
CA GLU A 178 -9.42 -21.74 -1.47
C GLU A 178 -8.85 -22.22 -0.12
N ARG A 179 -8.79 -23.55 0.13
CA ARG A 179 -8.14 -24.11 1.34
C ARG A 179 -6.65 -23.81 1.42
N MET A 180 -5.99 -23.63 0.28
CA MET A 180 -4.58 -23.28 0.22
C MET A 180 -4.43 -21.76 0.19
N ILE A 181 -5.07 -21.11 -0.78
CA ILE A 181 -4.80 -19.70 -1.06
C ILE A 181 -5.39 -18.75 -0.01
N ALA A 182 -6.53 -19.08 0.61
CA ALA A 182 -7.16 -18.17 1.57
C ALA A 182 -6.31 -17.95 2.83
N PRO A 183 -5.94 -18.99 3.60
CA PRO A 183 -5.12 -18.80 4.79
C PRO A 183 -3.71 -18.29 4.45
N ASP A 184 -3.12 -18.74 3.35
CA ASP A 184 -1.79 -18.31 2.95
C ASP A 184 -1.78 -16.83 2.54
N ALA A 185 -2.68 -16.41 1.65
CA ALA A 185 -2.71 -15.04 1.16
C ALA A 185 -2.95 -14.04 2.30
N THR A 186 -3.90 -14.31 3.21
CA THR A 186 -4.19 -13.40 4.32
C THR A 186 -3.03 -13.34 5.32
N SER A 187 -2.48 -14.50 5.72
CA SER A 187 -1.40 -14.56 6.70
C SER A 187 -0.12 -13.93 6.17
N LEU A 188 0.22 -14.18 4.90
CA LEU A 188 1.38 -13.57 4.27
C LEU A 188 1.18 -12.06 4.07
N CYS A 189 -0.02 -11.62 3.69
CA CYS A 189 -0.35 -10.21 3.53
C CYS A 189 -0.31 -9.45 4.86
N GLU A 190 -0.83 -10.02 5.93
CA GLU A 190 -0.71 -9.45 7.27
C GLU A 190 0.76 -9.31 7.68
N PHE A 191 1.54 -10.39 7.56
CA PHE A 191 2.92 -10.40 7.98
C PHE A 191 3.80 -9.44 7.17
N LEU A 192 3.58 -9.34 5.85
CA LEU A 192 4.34 -8.42 5.00
C LEU A 192 4.03 -6.96 5.36
N LEU A 193 2.77 -6.63 5.65
CA LEU A 193 2.37 -5.29 6.09
C LEU A 193 2.93 -4.94 7.47
N TYR A 194 2.82 -5.86 8.43
CA TYR A 194 3.39 -5.70 9.76
C TYR A 194 4.90 -5.44 9.70
N ARG A 195 5.61 -6.22 8.90
CA ARG A 195 7.05 -6.08 8.70
C ARG A 195 7.39 -4.76 8.02
N LEU A 196 6.67 -4.40 6.95
CA LEU A 196 6.87 -3.14 6.25
C LEU A 196 6.67 -1.95 7.20
N ALA A 197 5.59 -1.94 8.00
CA ALA A 197 5.33 -0.89 8.97
C ALA A 197 6.48 -0.72 9.96
N LYS A 198 7.05 -1.83 10.46
CA LYS A 198 8.24 -1.79 11.34
C LYS A 198 9.48 -1.24 10.65
N VAL A 199 9.72 -1.63 9.40
CA VAL A 199 10.88 -1.14 8.64
C VAL A 199 10.75 0.37 8.42
N ILE A 200 9.59 0.85 8.01
CA ILE A 200 9.34 2.28 7.78
C ILE A 200 9.44 3.07 9.09
N ALA A 201 8.90 2.56 10.19
CA ALA A 201 8.97 3.25 11.48
C ALA A 201 10.40 3.36 12.03
N GLY A 202 11.30 2.45 11.64
CA GLY A 202 12.69 2.40 12.11
C GLY A 202 13.74 2.72 11.05
N VAL A 203 13.35 3.24 9.88
CA VAL A 203 14.28 3.52 8.80
C VAL A 203 15.29 4.59 9.24
N GLU A 204 16.57 4.32 9.03
CA GLU A 204 17.65 5.28 9.28
C GLU A 204 17.89 6.09 7.99
N VAL A 205 17.91 7.42 8.10
CA VAL A 205 18.14 8.35 6.98
C VAL A 205 19.49 9.03 7.17
N ASP A 206 20.38 8.95 6.18
CA ASP A 206 21.65 9.67 6.18
C ASP A 206 21.57 10.91 5.28
N GLU A 207 21.11 12.02 5.87
CA GLU A 207 20.96 13.30 5.16
C GLU A 207 22.28 13.85 4.62
N ALA A 208 23.39 13.59 5.32
CA ALA A 208 24.71 14.03 4.88
C ALA A 208 25.13 13.25 3.62
N ARG A 209 24.86 11.94 3.57
CA ARG A 209 25.12 11.12 2.40
C ARG A 209 24.21 11.49 1.23
N ILE A 210 22.92 11.75 1.46
CA ILE A 210 22.00 12.25 0.41
C ILE A 210 22.57 13.53 -0.21
N ARG A 211 23.01 14.49 0.62
CA ARG A 211 23.62 15.73 0.14
C ARG A 211 24.90 15.47 -0.65
N ALA A 212 25.78 14.61 -0.15
CA ALA A 212 27.02 14.26 -0.84
C ALA A 212 26.77 13.58 -2.20
N ASN A 213 25.74 12.72 -2.30
CA ASN A 213 25.40 12.04 -3.54
C ASN A 213 24.91 13.00 -4.63
N MET A 214 24.18 14.07 -4.26
CA MET A 214 23.80 15.12 -5.22
C MET A 214 25.03 15.79 -5.84
N GLU A 215 26.10 15.97 -5.05
CA GLU A 215 27.35 16.62 -5.49
C GLU A 215 28.25 15.72 -6.35
N ILE A 216 28.01 14.40 -6.43
CA ILE A 216 28.84 13.47 -7.24
C ILE A 216 28.90 13.89 -8.70
N THR A 217 27.83 14.51 -9.20
CA THR A 217 27.76 15.00 -10.58
C THR A 217 28.34 16.40 -10.76
N GLN A 218 28.96 16.97 -9.72
CA GLN A 218 29.64 18.28 -9.74
C GLN A 218 28.76 19.41 -10.28
N GLY A 219 27.47 19.42 -9.89
CA GLY A 219 26.49 20.44 -10.27
C GLY A 219 25.76 20.21 -11.59
N LEU A 220 26.02 19.11 -12.32
CA LEU A 220 25.34 18.82 -13.59
C LEU A 220 23.81 18.73 -13.48
N VAL A 221 23.29 18.40 -12.28
CA VAL A 221 21.85 18.40 -11.98
C VAL A 221 21.18 19.76 -12.25
N PHE A 222 21.92 20.87 -12.24
CA PHE A 222 21.42 22.22 -12.49
C PHE A 222 21.46 22.63 -13.97
N SER A 223 21.89 21.74 -14.88
CA SER A 223 22.04 22.06 -16.31
C SER A 223 20.76 22.57 -16.98
N GLU A 224 19.59 22.06 -16.60
CA GLU A 224 18.31 22.56 -17.10
C GLU A 224 18.03 23.99 -16.66
N ALA A 225 18.32 24.33 -15.39
CA ALA A 225 18.11 25.68 -14.86
C ALA A 225 18.92 26.72 -15.64
N VAL A 226 20.18 26.39 -15.95
CA VAL A 226 21.07 27.22 -16.76
C VAL A 226 20.58 27.36 -18.21
N LEU A 227 20.17 26.25 -18.84
CA LEU A 227 19.60 26.29 -20.19
C LEU A 227 18.37 27.20 -20.27
N LEU A 228 17.44 27.08 -19.31
CA LEU A 228 16.23 27.90 -19.27
C LEU A 228 16.55 29.37 -19.00
N ALA A 229 17.54 29.67 -18.16
CA ALA A 229 17.99 31.04 -17.92
C ALA A 229 18.54 31.71 -19.20
N LEU A 230 19.38 31.00 -19.96
CA LEU A 230 19.92 31.49 -21.24
C LEU A 230 18.82 31.71 -22.29
N VAL A 231 17.80 30.84 -22.34
CA VAL A 231 16.66 31.04 -23.24
C VAL A 231 15.85 32.28 -22.82
N ARG A 232 15.66 32.51 -21.52
CA ARG A 232 14.95 33.69 -20.99
C ARG A 232 15.70 35.00 -21.21
N SER A 233 17.04 34.95 -21.30
CA SER A 233 17.85 36.13 -21.69
C SER A 233 17.82 36.42 -23.19
N GLY A 234 17.04 35.66 -23.97
CA GLY A 234 16.79 35.91 -25.39
C GLY A 234 17.66 35.08 -26.34
N GLN A 235 18.48 34.15 -25.84
CA GLN A 235 19.28 33.30 -26.72
C GLN A 235 18.41 32.24 -27.44
N PRO A 236 18.70 31.96 -28.73
CA PRO A 236 18.12 30.82 -29.42
C PRO A 236 18.41 29.52 -28.66
N ARG A 237 17.37 28.70 -28.46
CA ARG A 237 17.46 27.45 -27.69
C ARG A 237 18.61 26.54 -28.13
N GLN A 238 18.83 26.40 -29.43
CA GLN A 238 19.91 25.58 -29.98
C GLN A 238 21.29 26.06 -29.50
N LYS A 239 21.52 27.37 -29.57
CA LYS A 239 22.78 27.98 -29.17
C LYS A 239 23.01 27.87 -27.65
N ALA A 240 21.97 28.06 -26.85
CA ALA A 240 22.02 27.84 -25.40
C ALA A 240 22.29 26.37 -25.04
N TYR A 241 21.64 25.44 -25.75
CA TYR A 241 21.84 24.00 -25.57
C TYR A 241 23.28 23.59 -25.86
N GLU A 242 23.85 24.03 -26.99
CA GLU A 242 25.23 23.71 -27.38
C GLU A 242 26.25 24.23 -26.36
N ALA A 243 26.04 25.44 -25.84
CA ALA A 243 26.92 26.02 -24.81
C ALA A 243 26.85 25.23 -23.49
N VAL A 244 25.65 24.97 -22.98
CA VAL A 244 25.44 24.19 -21.75
C VAL A 244 25.97 22.76 -21.91
N GLN A 245 25.70 22.10 -23.05
CA GLN A 245 26.15 20.75 -23.35
C GLN A 245 27.67 20.66 -23.37
N ARG A 246 28.36 21.63 -23.98
CA ARG A 246 29.84 21.68 -24.00
C ARG A 246 30.40 21.74 -22.59
N CYS A 247 29.90 22.64 -21.74
CA CYS A 247 30.32 22.73 -20.33
C CYS A 247 30.00 21.44 -19.56
N ALA A 248 28.82 20.85 -19.80
CA ALA A 248 28.40 19.63 -19.13
C ALA A 248 29.27 18.42 -19.50
N MET A 249 29.63 18.27 -20.79
CA MET A 249 30.52 17.20 -21.24
C MET A 249 31.94 17.39 -20.70
N ALA A 250 32.46 18.62 -20.65
CA ALA A 250 33.75 18.91 -20.04
C ALA A 250 33.79 18.57 -18.54
N ALA A 251 32.73 18.91 -17.79
CA ALA A 251 32.60 18.57 -16.37
C ALA A 251 32.57 17.05 -16.17
N ARG A 252 31.78 16.34 -16.99
CA ARG A 252 31.70 14.87 -16.97
C ARG A 252 33.04 14.19 -17.27
N SER A 253 33.88 14.81 -18.10
CA SER A 253 35.24 14.34 -18.39
C SER A 253 36.28 14.72 -17.33
N GLY A 254 35.88 15.37 -16.23
CA GLY A 254 36.76 15.71 -15.11
C GLY A 254 37.60 16.97 -15.34
N GLN A 255 37.20 17.86 -16.25
CA GLN A 255 37.95 19.10 -16.55
C GLN A 255 37.70 20.24 -15.55
N GLY A 256 36.85 20.03 -14.54
CA GLY A 256 36.47 21.02 -13.53
C GLY A 256 35.02 20.84 -13.11
N THR A 257 34.56 21.65 -12.14
CA THR A 257 33.14 21.65 -11.76
C THR A 257 32.28 22.24 -12.88
N PHE A 258 31.00 21.85 -12.93
CA PHE A 258 30.09 22.43 -13.92
C PHE A 258 29.97 23.95 -13.76
N PHE A 259 29.91 24.44 -12.52
CA PHE A 259 29.86 25.87 -12.21
C PHE A 259 31.07 26.64 -12.76
N ASP A 260 32.29 26.13 -12.54
CA ASP A 260 33.51 26.78 -13.02
C ASP A 260 33.58 26.84 -14.55
N LEU A 261 33.13 25.77 -15.21
CA LEU A 261 33.12 25.66 -16.67
C LEU A 261 32.08 26.58 -17.32
N LEU A 262 30.92 26.73 -16.70
CA LEU A 262 29.91 27.71 -17.12
C LEU A 262 30.43 29.15 -16.94
N SER A 263 31.06 29.44 -15.81
CA SER A 263 31.60 30.76 -15.48
C SER A 263 32.70 31.23 -16.44
N ARG A 264 33.34 30.30 -17.16
CA ARG A 264 34.39 30.56 -18.15
C ARG A 264 33.91 30.51 -19.59
N ASP A 265 32.71 29.99 -19.86
CA ASP A 265 32.18 29.94 -21.23
C ASP A 265 31.84 31.37 -21.69
N PRO A 266 32.34 31.83 -22.86
CA PRO A 266 32.16 33.21 -23.29
C PRO A 266 30.69 33.61 -23.45
N LEU A 267 29.84 32.71 -23.96
CA LEU A 267 28.42 33.02 -24.15
C LEU A 267 27.70 33.12 -22.81
N ILE A 268 28.04 32.23 -21.88
CA ILE A 268 27.33 32.12 -20.61
C ILE A 268 27.74 33.24 -19.66
N SER A 269 29.04 33.52 -19.53
CA SER A 269 29.56 34.59 -18.69
C SER A 269 29.14 35.99 -19.13
N GLU A 270 28.88 36.20 -20.42
CA GLU A 270 28.34 37.46 -20.95
C GLU A 270 26.88 37.69 -20.52
N LEU A 271 26.08 36.62 -20.47
CA LEU A 271 24.62 36.69 -20.30
C LEU A 271 24.14 36.41 -18.88
N LEU A 272 24.93 35.66 -18.11
CA LEU A 272 24.63 35.25 -16.74
C LEU A 272 25.82 35.64 -15.85
N PRO A 273 25.79 36.84 -15.24
CA PRO A 273 26.81 37.28 -14.30
C PRO A 273 26.97 36.27 -13.14
N PRO A 274 28.13 36.22 -12.46
CA PRO A 274 28.42 35.21 -11.43
C PRO A 274 27.34 35.07 -10.35
N ARG A 275 26.72 36.17 -9.93
CA ARG A 275 25.64 36.17 -8.93
C ARG A 275 24.34 35.53 -9.45
N GLU A 276 24.00 35.75 -10.71
CA GLU A 276 22.82 35.13 -11.32
C GLU A 276 23.07 33.64 -11.57
N LEU A 277 24.29 33.29 -11.99
CA LEU A 277 24.68 31.90 -12.18
C LEU A 277 24.66 31.12 -10.86
N ASP A 278 25.16 31.69 -9.77
CA ASP A 278 25.13 31.10 -8.42
C ASP A 278 23.71 30.78 -7.94
N GLN A 279 22.74 31.68 -8.20
CA GLN A 279 21.33 31.45 -7.85
C GLN A 279 20.71 30.26 -8.59
N LEU A 280 21.21 29.89 -9.78
CA LEU A 280 20.71 28.74 -10.53
C LEU A 280 21.17 27.40 -9.95
N PHE A 281 22.14 27.42 -9.03
CA PHE A 281 22.64 26.26 -8.31
C PHE A 281 21.99 26.12 -6.91
N ASP A 282 20.95 26.91 -6.61
CA ASP A 282 20.17 26.80 -5.37
C ASP A 282 19.12 25.67 -5.45
N LEU A 283 19.31 24.64 -4.62
CA LEU A 283 18.39 23.51 -4.50
C LEU A 283 16.98 23.94 -4.05
N ASN A 284 16.84 25.04 -3.31
CA ASN A 284 15.52 25.53 -2.86
C ASN A 284 14.59 25.82 -4.04
N HIS A 285 15.15 26.15 -5.21
CA HIS A 285 14.37 26.26 -6.43
C HIS A 285 13.59 24.96 -6.68
N HIS A 286 14.24 23.80 -6.64
CA HIS A 286 13.59 22.51 -6.89
C HIS A 286 12.66 22.07 -5.76
N LEU A 287 12.94 22.49 -4.51
CA LEU A 287 12.16 22.09 -3.34
C LEU A 287 10.93 22.98 -3.06
N ARG A 288 10.79 24.13 -3.74
CA ARG A 288 9.75 25.15 -3.46
C ARG A 288 8.30 24.64 -3.47
N HIS A 289 8.01 23.55 -4.17
CA HIS A 289 6.66 22.97 -4.27
C HIS A 289 6.46 21.71 -3.42
N VAL A 290 7.48 21.27 -2.67
CA VAL A 290 7.38 20.12 -1.76
C VAL A 290 6.25 20.30 -0.74
N PRO A 291 6.07 21.47 -0.08
CA PRO A 291 4.95 21.66 0.86
C PRO A 291 3.59 21.41 0.22
N THR A 292 3.34 21.96 -0.99
CA THR A 292 2.08 21.76 -1.73
C THR A 292 1.80 20.29 -2.03
N ILE A 293 2.84 19.49 -2.31
CA ILE A 293 2.67 18.05 -2.56
C ILE A 293 2.33 17.33 -1.26
N LEU A 294 3.00 17.66 -0.15
CA LEU A 294 2.73 17.06 1.16
C LEU A 294 1.31 17.38 1.65
N ASP A 295 0.84 18.61 1.49
CA ASP A 295 -0.51 19.02 1.90
C ASP A 295 -1.58 18.22 1.14
N ARG A 296 -1.40 18.00 -0.17
CA ARG A 296 -2.32 17.18 -0.98
C ARG A 296 -2.39 15.72 -0.54
N VAL A 297 -1.28 15.16 -0.08
CA VAL A 297 -1.18 13.74 0.28
C VAL A 297 -1.64 13.47 1.71
N LEU A 298 -1.31 14.37 2.64
CA LEU A 298 -1.59 14.18 4.06
C LEU A 298 -2.97 14.70 4.49
N HIS A 299 -3.76 15.25 3.56
CA HIS A 299 -5.09 15.82 3.82
C HIS A 299 -5.08 16.79 5.02
N LYS A 300 -4.01 17.57 5.15
CA LYS A 300 -4.00 18.69 6.10
C LYS A 300 -4.83 19.80 5.47
N GLU A 301 -6.08 19.91 5.90
CA GLU A 301 -6.88 21.12 5.72
C GLU A 301 -6.18 22.32 6.37
#